data_AF-A0A497JY70-F1
#
_entry.id   AF-A0A497JY70-F1
#
_cell.length_a   1.000
_cell.length_b   1.000
_cell.length_c   1.000
_cell.angle_alpha   90.00
_cell.angle_beta   90.00
_cell.angle_gamma   90.00
#
_symmetry.space_group_name_H-M   'P 1'
#
loop_
_entity.id
_entity.type
_entity.pdbx_description
1 polymer ?
#
loop_
_entity_poly.entity_id
_entity_poly.type
_entity_poly.pdbx_seq_one_letter_code
_entity_poly.pdbx_strand_id
1 'polypeptide(L)'
;IHTRGKPLADDVDLDKLAELMEGYSGADIAATCDAASQSAINEHLMKYSDPVEASEHKNEITVKMEHFSRAFEKVKSSSYQKATIYWDHEKNSPNNNIIA
;
A
#
# COMPACT_ATOMS: atom_id res chain seq x y z
N ILE A 1 7.70 12.25 6.07
CA ILE A 1 7.20 13.49 5.43
C ILE A 1 6.15 13.21 4.34
N HIS A 2 6.33 12.18 3.51
CA HIS A 2 5.39 11.83 2.42
C HIS A 2 4.08 11.17 2.85
N THR A 3 4.00 10.67 4.09
CA THR A 3 2.79 10.12 4.72
C THR A 3 2.04 11.14 5.60
N ARG A 4 2.62 12.33 5.83
CA ARG A 4 2.08 13.33 6.76
C ARG A 4 0.84 13.97 6.14
N GLY A 5 -0.34 13.70 6.71
CA GLY A 5 -1.63 14.21 6.24
C GLY A 5 -2.40 13.29 5.28
N LYS A 6 -1.92 12.06 5.04
CA LYS A 6 -2.69 11.03 4.33
C LYS A 6 -3.58 10.26 5.31
N PRO A 7 -4.82 9.90 4.93
CA PRO A 7 -5.66 8.99 5.72
C PRO A 7 -5.03 7.60 5.68
N LEU A 8 -4.24 7.29 6.70
CA LEU A 8 -3.68 5.96 6.91
C LEU A 8 -4.63 5.17 7.79
N ALA A 9 -4.85 3.90 7.47
CA ALA A 9 -5.56 2.99 8.36
C ALA A 9 -4.67 2.63 9.56
N ASP A 10 -5.31 2.21 10.65
CA ASP A 10 -4.63 1.77 11.87
C ASP A 10 -3.75 0.53 11.65
N ASP A 11 -3.91 -0.17 10.52
CA ASP A 11 -3.10 -1.32 10.11
C ASP A 11 -1.76 -0.91 9.45
N VAL A 12 -1.55 0.38 9.19
CA VAL A 12 -0.32 0.87 8.55
C VAL A 12 0.78 1.06 9.57
N ASP A 13 1.73 0.12 9.56
CA ASP A 13 2.94 0.20 10.36
C ASP A 13 4.05 0.96 9.62
N LEU A 14 4.24 2.23 9.98
CA LEU A 14 5.25 3.10 9.39
C LEU A 14 6.69 2.68 9.72
N ASP A 15 6.92 2.08 10.90
CA ASP A 15 8.25 1.63 11.31
C ASP A 15 8.67 0.43 10.46
N LYS A 16 7.74 -0.51 10.28
CA LYS A 16 7.93 -1.64 9.36
C LYS A 16 8.11 -1.19 7.91
N LEU A 17 7.35 -0.22 7.43
CA LEU A 17 7.58 0.36 6.09
C LEU A 17 8.98 0.96 5.97
N ALA A 18 9.48 1.63 7.01
CA ALA A 18 10.83 2.17 7.01
C ALA A 18 11.90 1.07 6.96
N GLU A 19 11.72 -0.04 7.66
CA GLU A 19 12.61 -1.21 7.59
C GLU A 19 12.58 -1.86 6.19
N LEU A 20 11.40 -2.00 5.59
CA LEU A 20 11.25 -2.59 4.26
C LEU A 20 11.81 -1.69 3.15
N MET A 21 11.75 -0.38 3.35
CA MET A 21 12.31 0.64 2.45
C MET A 21 13.75 1.02 2.79
N GLU A 22 14.42 0.28 3.68
CA GLU A 22 15.82 0.51 4.00
C GLU A 22 16.67 0.34 2.73
N GLY A 23 17.39 1.40 2.34
CA GLY A 23 18.17 1.44 1.10
C GLY A 23 17.44 2.00 -0.12
N TYR A 24 16.17 2.41 0.03
CA TYR A 24 15.42 3.09 -1.03
C TYR A 24 15.91 4.54 -1.15
N SER A 25 15.98 5.05 -2.39
CA SER A 25 16.20 6.48 -2.57
C SER A 25 14.95 7.27 -2.18
N GLY A 26 15.09 8.57 -1.88
CA GLY A 26 13.94 9.42 -1.61
C GLY A 26 12.89 9.43 -2.74
N ALA A 27 13.34 9.22 -3.98
CA ALA A 27 12.46 9.08 -5.14
C ALA A 27 11.70 7.74 -5.15
N ASP A 28 12.35 6.64 -4.78
CA ASP A 28 11.71 5.32 -4.66
C ASP A 28 10.65 5.29 -3.55
N ILE A 29 10.96 5.92 -2.41
CA ILE A 29 10.01 6.06 -1.28
C ILE A 29 8.80 6.87 -1.73
N ALA A 30 9.02 8.01 -2.40
CA ALA A 30 7.93 8.84 -2.92
C ALA A 30 7.07 8.07 -3.94
N ALA A 31 7.70 7.39 -4.90
CA ALA A 31 7.01 6.58 -5.89
C ALA A 31 6.18 5.45 -5.25
N THR A 32 6.71 4.80 -4.21
CA THR A 32 6.00 3.73 -3.49
C THR A 32 4.80 4.29 -2.71
N CYS A 33 4.95 5.41 -2.00
CA CYS A 33 3.85 6.07 -1.30
C CYS A 33 2.76 6.57 -2.25
N ASP A 34 3.13 7.08 -3.43
CA ASP A 34 2.18 7.53 -4.45
C ASP A 34 1.46 6.35 -5.09
N ALA A 35 2.17 5.26 -5.39
CA ALA A 35 1.56 4.03 -5.90
C ALA A 35 0.57 3.41 -4.89
N ALA A 36 0.92 3.39 -3.59
CA ALA A 36 0.01 2.92 -2.54
C ALA A 36 -1.24 3.83 -2.45
N SER A 37 -1.05 5.15 -2.49
CA SER A 37 -2.16 6.11 -2.50
C SER A 37 -3.08 5.92 -3.72
N GLN A 38 -2.51 5.74 -4.91
CA GLN A 38 -3.29 5.45 -6.12
C GLN A 38 -4.00 4.10 -6.04
N SER A 39 -3.41 3.10 -5.41
CA SER A 39 -4.08 1.82 -5.19
C SER A 39 -5.31 1.99 -4.30
N ALA A 40 -5.23 2.79 -3.23
CA ALA A 40 -6.37 3.11 -2.37
C ALA A 40 -7.49 3.82 -3.14
N ILE A 41 -7.13 4.81 -3.96
CA ILE A 41 -8.08 5.55 -4.79
C ILE A 41 -8.74 4.64 -5.81
N ASN A 42 -7.96 3.80 -6.51
CA ASN A 42 -8.52 2.86 -7.50
C ASN A 42 -9.47 1.86 -6.86
N GLU A 43 -9.13 1.31 -5.68
CA GLU A 43 -10.01 0.41 -4.95
C GLU A 43 -11.32 1.10 -4.55
N HIS A 44 -11.25 2.34 -4.09
CA HIS A 44 -12.42 3.15 -3.81
C HIS A 44 -13.26 3.37 -5.07
N LEU A 45 -12.65 3.79 -6.17
CA LEU A 45 -13.35 3.97 -7.45
C LEU A 45 -13.97 2.66 -7.97
N MET A 46 -13.37 1.51 -7.71
CA MET A 46 -13.92 0.19 -8.09
C MET A 46 -15.12 -0.23 -7.22
N LYS A 47 -15.23 0.30 -6.00
CA LYS A 47 -16.35 0.02 -5.09
C LYS A 47 -17.65 0.68 -5.54
N TYR A 48 -17.57 1.78 -6.28
CA TYR A 48 -18.72 2.52 -6.80
C TYR A 48 -18.83 2.34 -8.32
N SER A 49 -20.07 2.23 -8.82
CA SER A 49 -20.30 2.16 -10.27
C SER A 49 -20.33 3.54 -10.93
N ASP A 50 -20.54 4.60 -10.14
CA ASP A 50 -20.58 5.99 -10.60
C ASP A 50 -19.40 6.81 -10.02
N PRO A 51 -18.57 7.45 -10.86
CA PRO A 51 -17.49 8.33 -10.41
C PRO A 51 -17.95 9.51 -9.53
N VAL A 52 -19.17 10.01 -9.73
CA VAL A 52 -19.74 11.11 -8.94
C VAL A 52 -20.00 10.62 -7.52
N GLU A 53 -20.59 9.44 -7.36
CA GLU A 53 -20.83 8.82 -6.05
C GLU A 53 -19.51 8.50 -5.32
N ALA A 54 -18.50 8.03 -6.05
CA ALA A 54 -17.18 7.81 -5.49
C ALA A 54 -16.55 9.11 -4.94
N SER A 55 -16.77 10.24 -5.62
CA SER A 55 -16.24 11.55 -5.21
C SER A 55 -16.89 12.11 -3.95
N GLU A 56 -18.17 11.80 -3.70
CA GLU A 56 -18.87 12.15 -2.46
C GLU A 56 -18.31 11.37 -1.26
N HIS A 57 -17.90 10.13 -1.48
CA HIS A 57 -17.32 9.26 -0.45
C HIS A 57 -15.78 9.34 -0.37
N LYS A 58 -15.15 10.38 -0.93
CA LYS A 58 -13.69 10.55 -0.91
C LYS A 58 -13.06 10.49 0.49
N ASN A 59 -13.84 10.79 1.52
CA ASN A 59 -13.41 10.79 2.92
C ASN A 59 -13.22 9.36 3.47
N GLU A 60 -13.78 8.34 2.80
CA GLU A 60 -13.61 6.92 3.14
C GLU A 60 -12.29 6.35 2.61
N ILE A 61 -11.64 7.04 1.67
CA ILE A 61 -10.38 6.60 1.08
C ILE A 61 -9.34 6.54 2.18
N THR A 62 -8.94 5.32 2.51
CA THR A 62 -7.95 5.05 3.54
C THR A 62 -6.87 4.17 2.94
N VAL A 63 -5.63 4.60 3.06
CA VAL A 63 -4.48 3.82 2.62
C VAL A 63 -4.21 2.75 3.66
N LYS A 64 -4.30 1.49 3.23
CA LYS A 64 -4.08 0.30 4.06
C LYS A 64 -2.72 -0.31 3.78
N MET A 65 -2.30 -1.23 4.65
CA MET A 65 -1.03 -1.92 4.46
C MET A 65 -1.00 -2.78 3.18
N GLU A 66 -2.15 -3.32 2.76
CA GLU A 66 -2.30 -4.03 1.48
C GLU A 66 -1.97 -3.16 0.25
N HIS A 67 -2.25 -1.85 0.31
CA HIS A 67 -1.95 -0.93 -0.79
C HIS A 67 -0.45 -0.73 -0.94
N PHE A 68 0.29 -0.71 0.17
CA PHE A 68 1.75 -0.73 0.16
C PHE A 68 2.29 -2.05 -0.40
N SER A 69 1.72 -3.19 0.00
CA SER A 69 2.10 -4.50 -0.55
C SER A 69 1.96 -4.54 -2.09
N ARG A 70 0.82 -4.07 -2.62
CA ARG A 70 0.60 -3.95 -4.08
C ARG A 70 1.59 -2.98 -4.75
N ALA A 71 1.94 -1.88 -4.09
CA ALA A 71 2.95 -0.96 -4.58
C ALA A 71 4.33 -1.65 -4.68
N PHE A 72 4.75 -2.38 -3.65
CA PHE A 72 6.00 -3.14 -3.66
C PHE A 72 6.03 -4.21 -4.75
N GLU A 73 4.91 -4.89 -5.04
CA GLU A 73 4.83 -5.84 -6.14
C GLU A 73 5.00 -5.19 -7.53
N LYS A 74 4.48 -3.97 -7.71
CA LYS A 74 4.62 -3.23 -8.97
C LYS A 74 6.03 -2.68 -9.16
N VAL A 75 6.67 -2.25 -8.09
CA VAL A 75 7.96 -1.57 -8.16
C VAL A 75 9.13 -2.57 -8.03
N LYS A 76 9.00 -3.83 -8.51
CA LYS A 76 10.04 -4.89 -8.53
C LYS A 76 11.33 -4.48 -9.29
N SER A 77 12.05 -3.51 -8.76
CA SER A 77 13.38 -3.04 -9.15
C SER A 77 14.42 -3.66 -8.21
N SER A 78 15.71 -3.61 -8.55
CA SER A 78 16.75 -4.41 -7.87
C SER A 78 16.98 -4.06 -6.39
N SER A 79 16.50 -2.91 -5.91
CA SER A 79 16.54 -2.48 -4.50
C SER A 79 15.48 -3.13 -3.58
N TYR A 80 14.57 -3.96 -4.12
CA TYR A 80 13.30 -4.35 -3.48
C TYR A 80 13.29 -5.74 -2.84
N GLN A 81 14.45 -6.38 -2.66
CA GLN A 81 14.53 -7.78 -2.20
C GLN A 81 13.92 -8.00 -0.81
N LYS A 82 14.17 -7.11 0.16
CA LYS A 82 13.63 -7.23 1.54
C LYS A 82 12.10 -7.14 1.58
N ALA A 83 11.53 -6.11 0.96
CA ALA A 83 10.07 -5.94 0.87
C ALA A 83 9.40 -7.13 0.19
N THR A 84 9.94 -7.58 -0.94
CA THR A 84 9.38 -8.71 -1.70
C THR A 84 9.42 -10.01 -0.89
N ILE A 85 10.55 -10.33 -0.24
CA ILE A 85 10.70 -11.52 0.59
C ILE A 85 9.73 -11.50 1.78
N TYR A 86 9.57 -10.33 2.42
CA TYR A 86 8.66 -10.17 3.54
C TYR A 86 7.20 -10.51 3.16
N TRP A 87 6.69 -9.89 2.07
CA TRP A 87 5.31 -10.11 1.62
C TRP A 87 5.07 -11.52 1.07
N ASP A 88 6.08 -12.12 0.43
CA ASP A 88 6.00 -13.50 -0.03
C ASP A 88 5.91 -14.49 1.15
N HIS A 89 6.68 -14.27 2.22
CA HIS A 89 6.62 -15.08 3.44
C HIS A 89 5.29 -14.90 4.21
N GLU A 90 4.72 -13.69 4.22
CA GLU A 90 3.43 -13.44 4.87
C GLU A 90 2.26 -14.08 4.10
N LYS A 91 2.28 -14.05 2.76
CA LYS A 91 1.31 -14.76 1.91
C LYS A 91 1.42 -16.28 2.03
N ASN A 92 2.64 -16.79 2.20
CA ASN A 92 2.92 -18.22 2.33
C ASN A 92 2.91 -18.72 3.79
N SER A 93 2.56 -17.84 4.73
CA SER A 93 2.35 -18.24 6.12
C SER A 93 1.04 -19.05 6.21
N PRO A 94 1.06 -20.23 6.85
CA PRO A 94 -0.08 -21.17 6.88
C PRO A 94 -1.33 -20.63 7.60
N ASN A 95 -1.31 -19.39 8.11
CA ASN A 95 -2.41 -18.76 8.82
C ASN A 95 -3.34 -17.90 7.94
N ASN A 96 -3.07 -17.71 6.65
CA ASN A 96 -3.93 -16.86 5.79
C ASN A 96 -5.03 -17.63 5.03
N ASN A 97 -5.52 -18.74 5.61
CA ASN A 97 -6.59 -19.56 5.05
C ASN A 97 -7.96 -19.23 5.68
N ILE A 98 -8.31 -17.95 5.76
CA ILE A 98 -9.65 -17.50 6.16
C ILE A 98 -10.07 -16.31 5.29
N ILE A 99 -10.54 -16.61 4.09
CA ILE A 99 -11.83 -16.14 3.57
C ILE A 99 -12.22 -17.09 2.43
N ALA A 100 -13.15 -17.99 2.73
CA ALA A 100 -13.95 -18.73 1.76
C ALA A 100 -15.18 -17.89 1.36
#